data_AF-D8TJE5-F1
#
_entry.id   AF-D8TJE5-F1
#
_cell.length_a   1.000
_cell.length_b   1.000
_cell.length_c   1.000
_cell.angle_alpha   90.00
_cell.angle_beta   90.00
_cell.angle_gamma   90.00
#
_symmetry.space_group_name_H-M   'P 1'
#
loop_
_entity.id
_entity.type
_entity.pdbx_description
1 polymer ?
#
loop_
_entity_poly.entity_id
_entity_poly.type
_entity_poly.pdbx_seq_one_letter_code
_entity_poly.pdbx_strand_id
1 'polypeptide(L)'
;MYRASNQLICTFLRCGRRLGANSSLGQVVRLEELLKKSREEVIDIWLAYHSDAQGCRVGSVLSSQECDTFAARAAESPMFVLPLSKPAGYETLLVQCQMPYVLVTGLEEFKRSARTVTELLRAFYISSEDYQLVHTFNHQPAKFDFGALLRKLNIQA
;
A
#
# COMPACT_ATOMS: atom_id res chain seq x y z
N MET A 1 -4.00 6.70 -5.64
CA MET A 1 -5.10 7.18 -6.49
C MET A 1 -4.59 8.30 -7.36
N TYR A 2 -4.71 8.21 -8.69
CA TYR A 2 -4.08 9.17 -9.60
C TYR A 2 -5.09 9.87 -10.51
N ARG A 3 -4.91 11.18 -10.71
CA ARG A 3 -5.81 12.05 -11.47
C ARG A 3 -5.13 12.46 -12.77
N ALA A 4 -5.67 12.02 -13.91
CA ALA A 4 -5.33 12.57 -15.22
C ALA A 4 -6.66 13.06 -15.82
N SER A 5 -6.79 14.37 -16.02
CA SER A 5 -7.87 15.06 -16.76
C SER A 5 -9.25 14.38 -16.67
N ASN A 6 -10.04 14.73 -15.64
CA ASN A 6 -11.39 14.20 -15.35
C ASN A 6 -11.53 12.69 -15.17
N GLN A 7 -10.42 11.92 -15.11
CA GLN A 7 -10.44 10.49 -14.83
C GLN A 7 -9.50 10.16 -13.66
N LEU A 8 -10.02 9.39 -12.70
CA LEU A 8 -9.29 8.92 -11.53
C LEU A 8 -9.08 7.42 -11.64
N ILE A 9 -7.83 7.05 -11.94
CA ILE A 9 -7.39 5.67 -12.09
C ILE A 9 -6.88 5.18 -10.72
N CYS A 10 -7.37 4.03 -10.24
CA CYS A 10 -7.04 3.46 -8.93
C CYS A 10 -6.38 2.07 -9.05
N THR A 11 -5.22 1.89 -8.41
CA THR A 11 -4.68 0.57 -7.98
C THR A 11 -3.97 0.76 -6.62
N PHE A 12 -3.69 -0.24 -5.79
CA PHE A 12 -3.39 -1.67 -5.99
C PHE A 12 -3.83 -2.47 -4.75
N LEU A 13 -4.58 -3.57 -4.87
CA LEU A 13 -4.57 -4.62 -3.83
C LEU A 13 -3.71 -5.77 -4.37
N ARG A 14 -2.50 -5.90 -3.83
CA ARG A 14 -1.67 -7.10 -4.02
C ARG A 14 -2.10 -8.11 -2.96
N CYS A 15 -2.43 -9.33 -3.37
CA CYS A 15 -2.79 -10.39 -2.43
C CYS A 15 -1.64 -10.58 -1.43
N GLY A 16 -1.84 -10.16 -0.18
CA GLY A 16 -1.02 -10.58 0.96
C GLY A 16 0.18 -9.75 1.43
N ARG A 17 0.59 -8.60 0.84
CA ARG A 17 1.63 -7.71 1.45
C ARG A 17 1.82 -6.37 0.69
N ARG A 18 1.89 -5.27 1.46
CA ARG A 18 2.17 -3.85 1.13
C ARG A 18 1.45 -3.27 -0.11
N LEU A 19 0.57 -2.29 0.12
CA LEU A 19 0.32 -1.18 -0.81
C LEU A 19 1.58 -0.30 -0.86
N GLY A 20 2.61 -0.76 -1.57
CA GLY A 20 3.94 -0.14 -1.56
C GLY A 20 4.19 0.83 -2.71
N ALA A 21 4.64 2.03 -2.33
CA ALA A 21 5.54 2.97 -3.02
C ALA A 21 4.99 3.81 -4.19
N ASN A 22 4.71 5.09 -3.89
CA ASN A 22 5.16 6.32 -4.58
C ASN A 22 5.17 6.41 -6.12
N SER A 23 4.43 5.60 -6.87
CA SER A 23 4.68 5.59 -8.31
C SER A 23 4.21 6.80 -9.10
N SER A 24 3.22 7.63 -8.77
CA SER A 24 2.61 8.53 -9.80
C SER A 24 2.08 7.74 -11.02
N LEU A 25 1.01 8.23 -11.66
CA LEU A 25 0.48 7.54 -12.84
C LEU A 25 1.48 7.53 -14.00
N GLY A 26 2.29 8.58 -14.12
CA GLY A 26 3.29 8.72 -15.19
C GLY A 26 4.43 7.70 -15.14
N GLN A 27 4.67 7.04 -14.01
CA GLN A 27 5.65 5.94 -13.96
C GLN A 27 5.04 4.59 -14.34
N VAL A 28 3.70 4.46 -14.33
CA VAL A 28 2.99 3.23 -14.66
C VAL A 28 2.51 3.25 -16.12
N VAL A 29 2.12 4.42 -16.63
CA VAL A 29 1.57 4.60 -17.98
C VAL A 29 2.12 5.88 -18.62
N ARG A 30 2.26 5.88 -19.95
CA ARG A 30 2.64 7.08 -20.71
C ARG A 30 1.44 8.02 -20.81
N LEU A 31 1.41 9.05 -19.98
CA LEU A 31 0.28 9.99 -19.86
C LEU A 31 -0.05 10.68 -21.19
N GLU A 32 0.96 11.07 -21.97
CA GLU A 32 0.77 11.75 -23.27
C GLU A 32 -0.04 10.93 -24.27
N GLU A 33 0.14 9.61 -24.25
CA GLU A 33 -0.61 8.67 -25.10
C GLU A 33 -1.98 8.36 -24.51
N LEU A 34 -2.07 8.28 -23.18
CA LEU A 34 -3.31 7.97 -22.48
C LEU A 34 -4.33 9.10 -22.59
N LEU A 35 -3.88 10.36 -22.56
CA LEU A 35 -4.75 11.55 -22.68
C LEU A 35 -5.42 11.68 -24.05
N LYS A 36 -4.92 10.96 -25.07
CA LYS A 36 -5.50 10.95 -26.42
C LYS A 36 -6.61 9.91 -26.60
N LYS A 37 -6.85 9.08 -25.57
CA LYS A 37 -7.77 7.92 -25.64
C LYS A 37 -9.13 8.23 -25.04
N SER A 38 -10.15 7.48 -25.47
CA SER A 38 -11.47 7.54 -24.84
C SER A 38 -11.43 6.96 -23.42
N ARG A 39 -12.47 7.26 -22.64
CA ARG A 39 -12.62 6.69 -21.29
C ARG A 39 -12.58 5.16 -21.30
N GLU A 40 -13.32 4.56 -22.23
CA GLU A 40 -13.46 3.11 -22.36
C GLU A 40 -12.10 2.48 -22.69
N GLU A 41 -11.37 3.06 -23.64
CA GLU A 41 -10.02 2.60 -23.99
C GLU A 41 -9.03 2.71 -22.83
N VAL A 42 -9.10 3.78 -22.02
CA VAL A 42 -8.26 3.95 -20.84
C VAL A 42 -8.56 2.90 -19.77
N ILE A 43 -9.85 2.60 -19.55
CA ILE A 43 -10.29 1.55 -18.63
C ILE A 43 -9.75 0.19 -19.09
N ASP A 44 -9.92 -0.13 -20.38
CA ASP A 44 -9.47 -1.41 -20.94
C ASP A 44 -7.97 -1.60 -20.82
N ILE A 45 -7.17 -0.58 -21.18
CA ILE A 45 -5.72 -0.62 -21.04
C ILE A 45 -5.32 -0.83 -19.58
N TRP A 46 -5.97 -0.11 -18.66
CA TRP A 46 -5.68 -0.21 -17.24
C TRP A 46 -5.98 -1.59 -16.66
N LEU A 47 -7.16 -2.13 -16.97
CA LEU A 47 -7.59 -3.44 -16.49
C LEU A 47 -6.74 -4.55 -17.13
N ALA A 48 -6.42 -4.45 -18.42
CA ALA A 48 -5.55 -5.40 -19.10
C ALA A 48 -4.14 -5.43 -18.50
N TYR A 49 -3.53 -4.26 -18.23
CA TYR A 49 -2.20 -4.19 -17.61
C TYR A 49 -2.16 -4.83 -16.21
N HIS A 50 -3.24 -4.70 -15.45
CA HIS A 50 -3.36 -5.29 -14.11
C HIS A 50 -3.96 -6.70 -14.09
N SER A 51 -4.37 -7.22 -15.24
CA SER A 51 -4.79 -8.60 -15.38
C SER A 51 -3.55 -9.47 -15.18
N ASP A 52 -3.51 -10.18 -14.07
CA ASP A 52 -2.42 -11.07 -13.72
C ASP A 52 -2.95 -12.49 -13.71
N ALA A 53 -2.36 -13.35 -14.55
CA ALA A 53 -2.75 -14.76 -14.66
C ALA A 53 -2.60 -15.50 -13.32
N GLN A 54 -1.77 -14.99 -12.41
CA GLN A 54 -1.55 -15.53 -11.06
C GLN A 54 -2.47 -14.91 -10.00
N GLY A 55 -3.36 -13.98 -10.38
CA GLY A 55 -4.30 -13.31 -9.47
C GLY A 55 -3.63 -12.42 -8.41
N CYS A 56 -2.34 -12.15 -8.55
CA CYS A 56 -1.55 -11.43 -7.55
C CYS A 56 -1.71 -9.91 -7.64
N ARG A 57 -2.26 -9.40 -8.75
CA ARG A 57 -2.60 -7.99 -8.96
C ARG A 57 -4.08 -7.86 -9.31
N VAL A 58 -4.71 -6.85 -8.73
CA VAL A 58 -6.10 -6.50 -8.99
C VAL A 58 -6.15 -5.04 -9.41
N GLY A 59 -6.73 -4.79 -10.59
CA GLY A 59 -7.06 -3.47 -11.12
C GLY A 59 -8.54 -3.17 -10.97
N SER A 60 -8.89 -1.92 -10.69
CA SER A 60 -10.28 -1.44 -10.71
C SER A 60 -10.31 0.03 -11.14
N VAL A 61 -11.49 0.54 -11.46
CA VAL A 61 -11.72 1.92 -11.87
C VAL A 61 -12.89 2.50 -11.07
N LEU A 62 -12.80 3.79 -10.73
CA LEU A 62 -13.88 4.53 -10.09
C LEU A 62 -14.29 5.68 -11.00
N SER A 63 -15.59 5.96 -11.06
CA SER A 63 -16.07 7.24 -11.58
C SER A 63 -15.59 8.40 -10.69
N SER A 64 -15.63 9.64 -11.21
CA SER A 64 -15.30 10.82 -10.40
C SER A 64 -16.17 10.89 -9.15
N GLN A 65 -17.48 10.64 -9.28
CA GLN A 65 -18.43 10.72 -8.17
C GLN A 65 -18.15 9.69 -7.07
N GLU A 66 -17.86 8.43 -7.44
CA GLU A 66 -17.50 7.38 -6.48
C GLU A 66 -16.19 7.73 -5.78
N CYS A 67 -15.23 8.29 -6.52
CA CYS A 67 -13.95 8.70 -5.98
C CYS A 67 -14.07 9.86 -4.98
N ASP A 68 -14.86 10.88 -5.32
CA ASP A 68 -15.11 12.04 -4.44
C ASP A 68 -15.86 11.59 -3.17
N THR A 69 -16.86 10.72 -3.34
CA THR A 69 -17.60 10.12 -2.21
C THR A 69 -16.69 9.30 -1.31
N PHE A 70 -15.82 8.46 -1.90
CA PHE A 70 -14.86 7.66 -1.15
C PHE A 70 -13.88 8.54 -0.38
N ALA A 71 -13.31 9.56 -1.02
CA ALA A 71 -12.35 10.47 -0.37
C ALA A 71 -12.99 11.24 0.79
N ALA A 72 -14.22 11.76 0.63
CA ALA A 72 -14.93 12.47 1.68
C ALA A 72 -15.20 11.56 2.89
N ARG A 73 -15.73 10.35 2.64
CA ARG A 73 -16.02 9.38 3.72
C ARG A 73 -14.76 8.85 4.39
N ALA A 74 -13.69 8.63 3.62
CA ALA A 74 -12.39 8.23 4.14
C ALA A 74 -11.77 9.30 5.05
N ALA A 75 -12.01 10.59 4.77
CA ALA A 75 -11.55 11.69 5.62
C ALA A 75 -12.35 11.77 6.93
N GLU A 76 -13.67 11.59 6.86
CA GLU A 76 -14.56 11.63 8.03
C GLU A 76 -14.45 10.37 8.91
N SER A 77 -14.29 9.21 8.28
CA SER A 77 -14.27 7.88 8.90
C SER A 77 -13.06 7.06 8.40
N PRO A 78 -11.84 7.34 8.90
CA PRO A 78 -10.61 6.83 8.33
C PRO A 78 -10.29 5.38 8.69
N MET A 79 -11.09 4.70 9.50
CA MET A 79 -10.82 3.30 9.89
C MET A 79 -12.06 2.45 9.89
N PHE A 80 -11.93 1.20 9.45
CA PHE A 80 -13.01 0.22 9.47
C PHE A 80 -12.47 -1.20 9.63
N VAL A 81 -13.33 -2.14 10.02
CA VAL A 81 -12.99 -3.57 10.14
C VAL A 81 -13.84 -4.36 9.16
N LEU A 82 -13.18 -5.16 8.30
CA LEU A 82 -13.84 -5.99 7.29
C LEU A 82 -13.63 -7.48 7.58
N PRO A 83 -14.69 -8.29 7.67
CA PRO A 83 -14.57 -9.74 7.64
C PRO A 83 -14.40 -10.20 6.19
N LEU A 84 -13.28 -10.84 5.88
CA LEU A 84 -13.01 -11.47 4.60
C LEU A 84 -13.27 -12.97 4.71
N SER A 85 -14.29 -13.48 4.02
CA SER A 85 -14.62 -14.90 4.01
C SER A 85 -13.45 -15.75 3.49
N LYS A 86 -13.22 -16.88 4.15
CA LYS A 86 -12.26 -17.91 3.75
C LYS A 86 -12.98 -19.27 3.66
N PRO A 87 -12.41 -20.29 2.98
CA PRO A 87 -13.00 -21.63 2.94
C PRO A 87 -13.34 -22.21 4.33
N ALA A 88 -12.57 -21.85 5.36
CA ALA A 88 -12.83 -22.20 6.75
C ALA A 88 -12.95 -20.93 7.63
N GLY A 89 -14.12 -20.29 7.60
CA GLY A 89 -14.45 -19.14 8.45
C GLY A 89 -14.19 -17.79 7.78
N TYR A 90 -13.60 -16.85 8.52
CA TYR A 90 -13.28 -15.51 8.02
C TYR A 90 -11.96 -15.01 8.61
N GLU A 91 -11.31 -14.10 7.91
CA GLU A 91 -10.21 -13.29 8.41
C GLU A 91 -10.67 -11.85 8.61
N THR A 92 -10.36 -11.31 9.78
CA THR A 92 -10.69 -9.92 10.08
C THR A 92 -9.56 -9.00 9.60
N LEU A 93 -9.90 -8.05 8.74
CA LEU A 93 -8.98 -7.03 8.23
C LEU A 93 -9.28 -5.67 8.86
N LEU A 94 -8.25 -5.00 9.36
CA LEU A 94 -8.27 -3.59 9.70
C LEU A 94 -7.94 -2.77 8.46
N VAL A 95 -8.83 -1.86 8.08
CA VAL A 95 -8.64 -0.89 7.00
C VAL A 95 -8.38 0.48 7.62
N GLN A 96 -7.34 1.16 7.15
CA GLN A 96 -7.05 2.56 7.48
C GLN A 96 -6.88 3.37 6.20
N CYS A 97 -7.74 4.37 6.00
CA CYS A 97 -7.64 5.28 4.87
C CYS A 97 -6.72 6.45 5.22
N GLN A 98 -5.60 6.55 4.52
CA GLN A 98 -4.63 7.64 4.59
C GLN A 98 -4.42 8.18 3.19
N MET A 99 -5.39 8.97 2.71
CA MET A 99 -5.44 9.37 1.30
C MET A 99 -4.11 9.98 0.81
N PRO A 100 -3.61 9.58 -0.37
CA PRO A 100 -4.27 8.77 -1.39
C PRO A 100 -4.11 7.24 -1.23
N TYR A 101 -3.72 6.78 -0.03
CA TYR A 101 -3.46 5.39 0.29
C TYR A 101 -4.55 4.80 1.19
N VAL A 102 -4.73 3.48 1.07
CA VAL A 102 -5.52 2.69 2.00
C VAL A 102 -4.59 1.61 2.52
N LEU A 103 -4.49 1.44 3.82
CA LEU A 103 -3.72 0.39 4.47
C LEU A 103 -4.69 -0.72 4.88
N VAL A 104 -4.34 -1.96 4.59
CA VAL A 104 -5.12 -3.13 4.97
C VAL A 104 -4.20 -4.09 5.71
N THR A 105 -4.58 -4.52 6.90
CA THR A 105 -3.75 -5.39 7.76
C THR A 105 -4.63 -6.41 8.46
N GLY A 106 -4.16 -7.64 8.65
CA GLY A 106 -4.87 -8.63 9.47
C GLY A 106 -4.98 -8.12 10.91
N LEU A 107 -6.20 -8.05 11.46
CA LEU A 107 -6.43 -7.47 12.78
C LEU A 107 -5.70 -8.25 13.89
N GLU A 108 -5.62 -9.57 13.75
CA GLU A 108 -4.92 -10.43 14.71
C GLU A 108 -3.39 -10.26 14.64
N GLU A 109 -2.83 -10.05 13.46
CA GLU A 109 -1.41 -9.73 13.29
C GLU A 109 -1.08 -8.36 13.88
N PHE A 110 -1.95 -7.37 13.65
CA PHE A 110 -1.83 -6.04 14.22
C PHE A 110 -1.81 -6.09 15.75
N LYS A 111 -2.81 -6.74 16.37
CA LYS A 111 -2.87 -6.86 17.84
C LYS A 111 -1.66 -7.57 18.43
N ARG A 112 -1.21 -8.65 17.79
CA ARG A 112 -0.07 -9.45 18.26
C ARG A 112 1.25 -8.70 18.19
N SER A 113 1.41 -7.86 17.17
CA SER A 113 2.69 -7.22 16.86
C SER A 113 2.77 -5.76 17.30
N ALA A 114 1.65 -5.10 17.61
CA ALA A 114 1.59 -3.67 17.90
C ALA A 114 2.57 -3.24 19.00
N ARG A 115 2.68 -4.03 20.07
CA ARG A 115 3.63 -3.76 21.16
C ARG A 115 5.07 -3.83 20.67
N THR A 116 5.47 -4.95 20.07
CA THR A 116 6.83 -5.15 19.55
C THR A 116 7.19 -4.10 18.51
N VAL A 117 6.29 -3.78 17.59
CA VAL A 117 6.49 -2.74 16.57
C VAL A 117 6.69 -1.37 17.23
N THR A 118 5.91 -1.03 18.26
CA THR A 118 6.07 0.24 18.98
C THR A 118 7.42 0.30 19.70
N GLU A 119 7.82 -0.78 20.37
CA GLU A 119 9.11 -0.88 21.06
C GLU A 119 10.28 -0.74 20.08
N LEU A 120 10.23 -1.44 18.94
CA LEU A 120 11.24 -1.33 17.88
C LEU A 120 11.29 0.08 17.26
N LEU A 121 10.13 0.68 16.94
CA LEU A 121 10.08 2.05 16.41
C LEU A 121 10.75 3.04 17.37
N ARG A 122 10.46 2.93 18.68
CA ARG A 122 11.10 3.77 19.69
C ARG A 122 12.61 3.53 19.75
N ALA A 123 13.05 2.27 19.78
CA ALA A 123 14.47 1.93 19.80
C ALA A 123 15.22 2.53 18.60
N PHE A 124 14.71 2.33 17.39
CA PHE A 124 15.38 2.74 16.15
C PHE A 124 15.21 4.22 15.78
N TYR A 125 14.12 4.89 16.16
CA TYR A 125 13.89 6.29 15.76
C TYR A 125 14.13 7.31 16.87
N ILE A 126 14.13 6.91 18.14
CA ILE A 126 14.33 7.84 19.27
C ILE A 126 15.75 7.74 19.81
N SER A 127 16.33 6.54 19.89
CA SER A 127 17.71 6.41 20.38
C SER A 127 18.72 6.78 19.29
N SER A 128 19.74 7.58 19.65
CA SER A 128 20.76 8.05 18.72
C SER A 128 21.64 6.92 18.18
N GLU A 129 21.82 5.85 18.96
CA GLU A 129 22.69 4.71 18.63
C GLU A 129 22.14 3.91 17.44
N ASP A 130 20.84 3.63 17.45
CA ASP A 130 20.20 2.74 16.48
C ASP A 130 19.64 3.48 15.27
N TYR A 131 19.42 4.79 15.38
CA TYR A 131 18.94 5.62 14.27
C TYR A 131 19.86 5.59 13.06
N GLN A 132 21.16 5.33 13.22
CA GLN A 132 22.08 5.22 12.08
C GLN A 132 21.72 4.09 11.12
N LEU A 133 21.13 2.99 11.61
CA LEU A 133 20.65 1.90 10.75
C LEU A 133 19.48 2.38 9.88
N VAL A 134 18.55 3.14 10.47
CA VAL A 134 17.41 3.75 9.76
C VAL A 134 17.89 4.77 8.73
N HIS A 135 18.79 5.67 9.13
CA HIS A 135 19.33 6.70 8.26
C HIS A 135 20.11 6.10 7.09
N THR A 136 20.95 5.09 7.34
CA THR A 136 21.71 4.38 6.30
C THR A 136 20.78 3.70 5.29
N PHE A 137 19.74 3.01 5.74
CA PHE A 137 18.76 2.39 4.85
C PHE A 137 18.11 3.39 3.89
N ASN A 138 17.74 4.58 4.38
CA ASN A 138 17.03 5.58 3.58
C ASN A 138 17.95 6.42 2.67
N HIS A 139 19.18 6.73 3.10
CA HIS A 139 20.07 7.64 2.37
C HIS A 139 21.22 6.95 1.64
N GLN A 140 21.60 5.74 2.06
CA GLN A 140 22.69 4.95 1.49
C GLN A 140 22.32 3.45 1.44
N PRO A 141 21.21 3.06 0.77
CA PRO A 141 20.67 1.70 0.82
C PRO A 141 21.67 0.62 0.38
N ALA A 142 22.59 0.94 -0.54
CA ALA A 142 23.64 0.03 -0.98
C ALA A 142 24.65 -0.35 0.13
N LYS A 143 24.74 0.44 1.21
CA LYS A 143 25.62 0.18 2.36
C LYS A 143 24.89 -0.46 3.55
N PHE A 144 23.57 -0.66 3.44
CA PHE A 144 22.78 -1.19 4.53
C PHE A 144 22.97 -2.71 4.67
N ASP A 145 23.48 -3.17 5.81
CA ASP A 145 23.61 -4.59 6.15
C ASP A 145 22.35 -5.08 6.90
N PHE A 146 21.43 -5.70 6.17
CA PHE A 146 20.23 -6.31 6.77
C PHE A 146 20.58 -7.47 7.71
N GLY A 147 21.66 -8.22 7.44
CA GLY A 147 22.13 -9.29 8.31
C GLY A 147 22.60 -8.77 9.67
N ALA A 148 23.27 -7.61 9.71
CA ALA A 148 23.65 -6.96 10.97
C ALA A 148 22.43 -6.56 11.80
N LEU A 149 21.36 -6.06 11.16
CA LEU A 149 20.11 -5.76 11.84
C LEU A 149 19.49 -7.02 12.46
N LEU A 150 19.43 -8.13 11.72
CA LEU A 150 18.88 -9.39 12.24
C LEU A 150 19.68 -9.90 13.44
N ARG A 151 21.02 -9.85 13.37
CA ARG A 151 21.90 -10.21 14.50
C ARG A 151 21.65 -9.35 15.72
N LYS A 152 21.54 -8.02 15.56
CA LYS A 152 21.25 -7.10 16.67
C LYS A 152 19.91 -7.40 17.35
N LEU A 153 18.92 -7.82 16.57
CA LEU A 153 17.58 -8.18 17.07
C LEU A 153 17.46 -9.64 17.54
N ASN A 154 18.54 -10.42 17.46
CA ASN A 154 18.53 -11.86 17.76
C ASN A 154 17.49 -12.64 16.94
N ILE A 155 17.26 -12.22 15.69
CA ILE A 155 16.34 -12.90 14.77
C ILE A 155 17.17 -13.85 13.91
N GLN A 156 16.77 -15.13 13.89
CA GLN A 156 17.38 -16.12 13.01
C GLN A 156 16.81 -15.96 11.59
N ALA A 157 17.73 -15.90 10.61
CA ALA A 157 17.43 -15.79 9.19
C ALA A 157 17.34 -17.16 8.53
#